data_AF-A0A817FFR8-F1
#
_entry.id   AF-A0A817FFR8-F1
#
_cell.length_a   1.000
_cell.length_b   1.000
_cell.length_c   1.000
_cell.angle_alpha   90.00
_cell.angle_beta   90.00
_cell.angle_gamma   90.00
#
_symmetry.space_group_name_H-M   'P 1'
#
loop_
_entity.id
_entity.type
_entity.pdbx_description
1 polymer ?
#
loop_
_entity_poly.entity_id
_entity_poly.type
_entity_poly.pdbx_seq_one_letter_code
_entity_poly.pdbx_strand_id
1 'polypeptide(L)'
;MGNMIIAMDGARISSHCLIDRSRSLTPVQYAYNTIGFEQITVDGLYSFTLTAESIDGSYCVGTGSNLIVFVNPATSIRKKSLEIDSSILSFPTPNTTGVPVGHMPIITITDLNPSETVVSLAQGYVYQGGLEGDAMMGLYFDGQHLGNNASMWTVNDIFRGAELVAPMYTHGFASGVRTISFDASALP
;
A
#
# COMPACT_ATOMS: atom_id res chain seq x y z
N MET A 1 -11.42 -12.44 -8.51
CA MET A 1 -10.82 -11.51 -7.53
C MET A 1 -10.01 -12.32 -6.51
N GLY A 2 -8.72 -12.00 -6.37
CA GLY A 2 -7.83 -12.63 -5.39
C GLY A 2 -7.49 -11.67 -4.25
N ASN A 3 -7.18 -12.23 -3.08
CA ASN A 3 -6.78 -11.49 -1.89
C ASN A 3 -5.55 -12.15 -1.24
N MET A 4 -4.58 -11.35 -0.84
CA MET A 4 -3.44 -11.81 -0.05
C MET A 4 -3.49 -11.20 1.35
N ILE A 5 -3.39 -12.04 2.38
CA ILE A 5 -3.43 -11.63 3.79
C ILE A 5 -2.35 -12.34 4.61
N ILE A 6 -1.85 -11.64 5.63
CA ILE A 6 -1.08 -12.20 6.74
C ILE A 6 -2.03 -12.48 7.91
N ALA A 7 -1.93 -13.68 8.46
CA ALA A 7 -2.62 -14.10 9.68
C ALA A 7 -1.64 -14.57 10.75
N MET A 8 -1.96 -14.26 12.02
CA MET A 8 -1.34 -14.79 13.22
C MET A 8 -2.32 -15.76 13.88
N ASP A 9 -1.93 -17.02 14.04
CA ASP A 9 -2.77 -18.09 14.62
C ASP A 9 -4.16 -18.20 13.97
N GLY A 10 -4.20 -18.01 12.65
CA GLY A 10 -5.42 -18.04 11.84
C GLY A 10 -6.23 -16.74 11.86
N ALA A 11 -5.92 -15.78 12.73
CA ALA A 11 -6.56 -14.47 12.75
C ALA A 11 -5.80 -13.49 11.85
N ARG A 12 -6.50 -12.81 10.93
CA ARG A 12 -5.90 -11.80 10.06
C ARG A 12 -5.39 -10.60 10.87
N ILE A 13 -4.13 -10.23 10.66
CA ILE A 13 -3.47 -9.07 11.31
C ILE A 13 -3.05 -7.98 10.31
N SER A 14 -3.33 -8.21 9.03
CA SER A 14 -2.93 -7.37 7.90
C SER A 14 -4.09 -6.68 7.22
N SER A 15 -3.77 -5.66 6.45
CA SER A 15 -4.64 -5.10 5.42
C SER A 15 -4.85 -6.09 4.27
N HIS A 16 -5.97 -5.91 3.56
CA HIS A 16 -6.24 -6.67 2.34
C HIS A 16 -5.30 -6.22 1.22
N CYS A 17 -4.81 -7.18 0.44
CA CYS A 17 -4.19 -6.92 -0.85
C CYS A 17 -5.11 -7.49 -1.93
N LEU A 18 -6.11 -6.69 -2.31
CA LEU A 18 -7.12 -7.07 -3.30
C LEU A 18 -6.59 -6.82 -4.71
N ILE A 19 -6.76 -7.81 -5.56
CA ILE A 19 -6.52 -7.71 -7.00
C ILE A 19 -7.79 -8.18 -7.70
N ASP A 20 -8.46 -7.27 -8.40
CA ASP A 20 -9.59 -7.61 -9.26
C ASP A 20 -9.27 -7.39 -10.74
N ARG A 21 -9.45 -8.47 -11.49
CA ARG A 21 -9.25 -8.56 -12.94
C ARG A 21 -10.43 -9.25 -13.63
N SER A 22 -11.58 -9.32 -12.99
CA SER A 22 -12.79 -9.97 -13.48
C SER A 22 -13.21 -9.54 -14.89
N ARG A 23 -12.83 -8.33 -15.33
CA ARG A 23 -13.10 -7.80 -16.68
C ARG A 23 -11.84 -7.52 -17.51
N SER A 24 -10.68 -7.94 -17.03
CA SER A 24 -9.41 -7.76 -17.75
C SER A 24 -9.36 -8.65 -18.99
N LEU A 25 -8.90 -8.08 -20.11
CA LEU A 25 -8.83 -8.81 -21.38
C LEU A 25 -7.50 -9.57 -21.57
N THR A 26 -6.51 -9.38 -20.69
CA THR A 26 -5.17 -9.95 -20.84
C THR A 26 -4.68 -10.56 -19.52
N PRO A 27 -4.43 -11.87 -19.42
CA PRO A 27 -3.85 -12.45 -18.22
C PRO A 27 -2.37 -12.06 -18.09
N VAL A 28 -2.02 -11.27 -17.07
CA VAL A 28 -0.62 -10.94 -16.73
C VAL A 28 -0.36 -11.19 -15.25
N GLN A 29 0.89 -11.54 -14.93
CA GLN A 29 1.33 -11.69 -13.54
C GLN A 29 1.40 -10.30 -12.88
N TYR A 30 1.04 -10.24 -11.59
CA TYR A 30 1.16 -9.03 -10.79
C TYR A 30 1.96 -9.26 -9.52
N ALA A 31 2.61 -8.21 -9.05
CA ALA A 31 3.23 -8.21 -7.73
C ALA A 31 2.19 -7.80 -6.68
N TYR A 32 2.39 -8.27 -5.45
CA TYR A 32 1.53 -7.90 -4.34
C TYR A 32 2.39 -7.63 -3.10
N ASN A 33 1.87 -6.84 -2.19
CA ASN A 33 2.44 -6.66 -0.88
C ASN A 33 1.31 -6.53 0.15
N THR A 34 1.50 -7.14 1.32
CA THR A 34 0.58 -7.05 2.44
C THR A 34 1.38 -6.76 3.70
N ILE A 35 0.94 -5.77 4.46
CA ILE A 35 1.58 -5.28 5.67
C ILE A 35 0.69 -5.66 6.84
N GLY A 36 1.29 -6.31 7.84
CA GLY A 36 0.65 -6.65 9.11
C GLY A 36 1.42 -6.05 10.27
N PHE A 37 0.70 -5.78 11.35
CA PHE A 37 1.28 -5.37 12.63
C PHE A 37 0.39 -5.88 13.75
N GLU A 38 1.03 -6.51 14.73
CA GLU A 38 0.40 -7.01 15.95
C GLU A 38 1.30 -6.74 17.16
N GLN A 39 0.69 -6.38 18.30
CA GLN A 39 1.42 -6.20 19.56
C GLN A 39 1.23 -7.45 20.42
N ILE A 40 2.30 -8.20 20.61
CA ILE A 40 2.29 -9.40 21.46
C ILE A 40 2.53 -8.97 22.92
N THR A 41 1.55 -9.18 23.79
CA THR A 41 1.64 -8.85 25.22
C THR A 41 1.84 -10.05 26.13
N VAL A 42 1.78 -11.26 25.57
CA VAL A 42 1.93 -12.52 26.31
C VAL A 42 2.98 -13.37 25.61
N ASP A 43 3.92 -13.89 26.39
CA ASP A 43 4.93 -14.81 25.87
C ASP A 43 4.28 -16.11 25.38
N GLY A 44 4.68 -16.55 24.19
CA GLY A 44 4.07 -17.72 23.57
C GLY A 44 4.70 -18.10 22.24
N LEU A 45 4.24 -19.23 21.70
CA LEU A 45 4.53 -19.65 20.35
C LEU A 45 3.40 -19.16 19.44
N TYR A 46 3.78 -18.45 18.38
CA TYR A 46 2.86 -17.87 17.41
C TYR A 46 3.17 -18.40 16.02
N SER A 47 2.13 -18.64 15.24
CA SER A 47 2.23 -19.04 13.84
C SER A 47 1.87 -17.86 12.94
N PHE A 48 2.72 -17.58 11.95
CA PHE A 48 2.46 -16.55 10.94
C PHE A 48 2.30 -17.21 9.57
N THR A 49 1.25 -16.83 8.86
CA THR A 49 0.94 -17.39 7.54
C THR A 49 0.64 -16.28 6.55
N LEU A 50 1.15 -16.43 5.33
CA LEU A 50 0.71 -15.66 4.16
C LEU A 50 -0.29 -16.50 3.40
N THR A 51 -1.54 -16.08 3.41
CA THR A 51 -2.67 -16.83 2.86
C THR A 51 -3.20 -16.13 1.62
N ALA A 52 -3.52 -16.96 0.62
CA ALA A 52 -4.17 -16.57 -0.62
C ALA A 52 -5.65 -16.97 -0.51
N GLU A 53 -6.56 -16.01 -0.62
CA GLU A 53 -8.00 -16.23 -0.62
C GLU A 53 -8.60 -15.89 -1.99
N SER A 54 -9.31 -16.84 -2.60
CA SER A 54 -10.11 -16.56 -3.78
C SER A 54 -11.48 -16.09 -3.34
N ILE A 55 -11.78 -14.81 -3.59
CA ILE A 55 -13.10 -14.24 -3.31
C ILE A 55 -14.06 -14.59 -4.45
N ASP A 56 -13.55 -14.57 -5.69
CA ASP A 56 -14.28 -14.99 -6.88
C ASP A 56 -13.33 -15.54 -7.95
N GLY A 57 -13.76 -16.59 -8.65
CA GLY A 57 -12.96 -17.30 -9.65
C GLY A 57 -11.79 -18.09 -9.06
N SER A 58 -10.70 -18.19 -9.82
CA SER A 58 -9.46 -18.88 -9.44
C SER A 58 -8.25 -18.05 -9.82
N TYR A 59 -7.19 -18.12 -9.01
CA TYR A 59 -5.89 -17.54 -9.34
C TYR A 59 -4.78 -18.42 -8.77
N CYS A 60 -3.56 -18.23 -9.29
CA CYS A 60 -2.37 -18.92 -8.83
C CYS A 60 -1.43 -17.92 -8.18
N VAL A 61 -0.76 -18.35 -7.09
CA VAL A 61 0.32 -17.60 -6.45
C VAL A 61 1.64 -18.20 -6.90
N GLY A 62 2.54 -17.35 -7.41
CA GLY A 62 3.85 -17.79 -7.90
C GLY A 62 4.73 -18.33 -6.77
N THR A 63 5.64 -19.24 -7.10
CA THR A 63 6.56 -19.86 -6.11
C THR A 63 7.57 -18.88 -5.51
N GLY A 64 7.74 -17.68 -6.08
CA GLY A 64 8.58 -16.61 -5.55
C GLY A 64 7.93 -15.78 -4.43
N SER A 65 6.68 -16.08 -4.09
CA SER A 65 5.96 -15.44 -2.98
C SER A 65 6.56 -15.78 -1.62
N ASN A 66 6.81 -14.77 -0.80
CA ASN A 66 7.49 -14.93 0.48
C ASN A 66 6.82 -14.14 1.62
N LEU A 67 7.05 -14.59 2.85
CA LEU A 67 6.65 -13.91 4.08
C LEU A 67 7.91 -13.54 4.87
N ILE A 68 8.01 -12.28 5.29
CA ILE A 68 9.08 -11.80 6.18
C ILE A 68 8.42 -11.31 7.48
N VAL A 69 8.94 -11.77 8.61
CA VAL A 69 8.46 -11.38 9.95
C VAL A 69 9.59 -10.70 10.69
N PHE A 70 9.32 -9.49 11.18
CA PHE A 70 10.24 -8.74 12.05
C PHE A 70 9.70 -8.75 13.47
N VAL A 71 10.54 -9.15 14.44
CA VAL A 71 10.19 -9.16 15.87
C VAL A 71 10.94 -8.03 16.54
N ASN A 72 10.21 -7.15 17.23
CA ASN A 72 10.74 -5.94 17.87
C ASN A 72 11.64 -5.10 16.94
N PRO A 73 11.17 -4.71 15.73
CA PRO A 73 12.00 -4.05 14.73
C PRO A 73 12.50 -2.66 15.14
N ALA A 74 11.82 -1.98 16.07
CA ALA A 74 12.12 -0.62 16.47
C ALA A 74 11.72 -0.37 17.93
N THR A 75 12.29 0.68 18.53
CA THR A 75 11.94 1.17 19.87
C THR A 75 10.54 1.76 19.94
N SER A 76 10.06 2.33 18.83
CA SER A 76 8.69 2.81 18.70
C SER A 76 8.10 2.31 17.38
N ILE A 77 6.85 1.87 17.43
CA ILE A 77 6.09 1.47 16.25
C ILE A 77 4.77 2.24 16.27
N ARG A 78 4.35 2.72 15.10
CA ARG A 78 3.10 3.43 14.90
C ARG A 78 2.34 2.75 13.77
N LYS A 79 1.05 2.56 13.95
CA LYS A 79 0.13 2.03 12.93
C LYS A 79 -1.06 2.98 12.83
N LYS A 80 -1.52 3.18 11.60
CA LYS A 80 -2.80 3.82 11.33
C LYS A 80 -3.45 3.11 10.14
N SER A 81 -4.76 2.93 10.21
CA SER A 81 -5.58 2.37 9.14
C SER A 81 -6.90 3.14 9.09
N LEU A 82 -7.51 3.19 7.91
CA LEU A 82 -8.90 3.66 7.80
C LEU A 82 -9.84 2.52 8.20
N GLU A 83 -10.94 2.86 8.88
CA GLU A 83 -11.99 1.89 9.23
C GLU A 83 -12.93 1.60 8.04
N ILE A 84 -13.04 2.55 7.12
CA ILE A 84 -13.79 2.50 5.87
C ILE A 84 -12.94 3.09 4.74
N ASP A 85 -13.31 2.83 3.49
CA ASP A 85 -12.63 3.44 2.34
C ASP A 85 -12.61 4.97 2.45
N SER A 86 -11.56 5.59 1.89
CA SER A 86 -11.49 7.04 1.80
C SER A 86 -12.63 7.60 0.94
N SER A 87 -12.90 8.90 1.06
CA SER A 87 -13.66 9.60 0.04
C SER A 87 -13.00 9.46 -1.34
N ILE A 88 -13.78 9.61 -2.41
CA ILE A 88 -13.24 9.65 -3.78
C ILE A 88 -12.26 10.81 -3.89
N LEU A 89 -11.03 10.51 -4.30
CA LEU A 89 -9.98 11.47 -4.61
C LEU A 89 -9.79 11.46 -6.13
N SER A 90 -10.01 12.60 -6.78
CA SER A 90 -9.91 12.74 -8.23
C SER A 90 -8.86 13.77 -8.58
N PHE A 91 -7.96 13.41 -9.50
CA PHE A 91 -6.87 14.26 -9.97
C PHE A 91 -7.03 14.46 -11.48
N PRO A 92 -7.06 15.70 -11.99
CA PRO A 92 -7.03 15.93 -13.42
C PRO A 92 -5.62 15.61 -13.96
N THR A 93 -5.53 14.78 -14.99
CA THR A 93 -4.29 14.41 -15.71
C THR A 93 -4.28 14.99 -17.14
N PRO A 94 -4.35 16.32 -17.33
CA PRO A 94 -4.48 16.87 -18.66
C PRO A 94 -3.15 16.78 -19.40
N ASN A 95 -3.03 15.90 -20.40
CA ASN A 95 -2.06 15.88 -21.52
C ASN A 95 -0.72 16.63 -21.28
N THR A 96 -0.05 16.45 -20.14
CA THR A 96 1.14 17.24 -19.82
C THR A 96 2.26 16.31 -19.43
N THR A 97 3.35 16.31 -20.19
CA THR A 97 4.59 15.66 -19.78
C THR A 97 5.18 16.46 -18.61
N GLY A 98 5.27 15.92 -17.39
CA GLY A 98 5.78 16.69 -16.25
C GLY A 98 5.68 16.07 -14.87
N VAL A 99 6.01 16.88 -13.85
CA VAL A 99 6.00 16.53 -12.42
C VAL A 99 4.55 16.45 -11.91
N PRO A 100 4.16 15.45 -11.10
CA PRO A 100 2.84 15.39 -10.45
C PRO A 100 2.53 16.69 -9.68
N VAL A 101 1.42 17.37 -9.95
CA VAL A 101 1.14 18.70 -9.35
C VAL A 101 -0.07 18.72 -8.40
N GLY A 102 -0.65 17.58 -8.05
CA GLY A 102 -1.67 17.51 -7.01
C GLY A 102 -1.52 16.23 -6.20
N HIS A 103 -1.42 16.35 -4.89
CA HIS A 103 -1.51 15.22 -3.97
C HIS A 103 -2.50 15.53 -2.86
N MET A 104 -3.18 14.50 -2.36
CA MET A 104 -4.06 14.62 -1.20
C MET A 104 -3.75 13.48 -0.21
N PRO A 105 -3.58 13.79 1.08
CA PRO A 105 -3.32 12.78 2.09
C PRO A 105 -4.56 11.90 2.28
N ILE A 106 -4.36 10.58 2.20
CA ILE A 106 -5.36 9.57 2.53
C ILE A 106 -5.33 9.33 4.04
N ILE A 107 -4.13 9.21 4.58
CA ILE A 107 -3.88 8.93 5.99
C ILE A 107 -2.57 9.56 6.43
N THR A 108 -2.56 10.11 7.64
CA THR A 108 -1.39 10.81 8.20
C THR A 108 -1.09 10.32 9.61
N ILE A 109 0.19 10.05 9.88
CA ILE A 109 0.75 9.87 11.21
C ILE A 109 1.49 11.17 11.58
N THR A 110 1.16 11.73 12.74
CA THR A 110 1.77 12.96 13.28
C THR A 110 2.60 12.64 14.53
N ASP A 111 3.24 13.67 15.07
CA ASP A 111 3.94 13.62 16.36
C ASP A 111 5.08 12.59 16.40
N LEU A 112 5.75 12.43 15.26
CA LEU A 112 6.97 11.65 15.17
C LEU A 112 8.12 12.40 15.85
N ASN A 113 9.03 11.64 16.46
CA ASN A 113 10.22 12.21 17.07
C ASN A 113 11.24 12.54 15.98
N PRO A 114 11.55 13.83 15.72
CA PRO A 114 12.49 14.20 14.67
C PRO A 114 13.94 13.79 14.97
N SER A 115 14.27 13.41 16.21
CA SER A 115 15.60 12.87 16.52
C SER A 115 15.77 11.41 16.08
N GLU A 116 14.70 10.75 15.65
CA GLU A 116 14.70 9.36 15.22
C GLU A 116 14.67 9.25 13.69
N THR A 117 15.14 8.09 13.23
CA THR A 117 15.02 7.67 11.85
C THR A 117 13.82 6.75 11.74
N VAL A 118 12.97 7.00 10.74
CA VAL A 118 11.72 6.29 10.54
C VAL A 118 11.79 5.48 9.25
N VAL A 119 11.54 4.18 9.37
CA VAL A 119 11.19 3.32 8.23
C VAL A 119 9.68 3.28 8.14
N SER A 120 9.14 3.61 6.97
CA SER A 120 7.71 3.66 6.73
C SER A 120 7.32 2.64 5.67
N LEU A 121 6.23 1.92 5.95
CA LEU A 121 5.57 1.03 5.01
C LEU A 121 4.12 1.51 4.89
N ALA A 122 3.64 1.67 3.68
CA ALA A 122 2.25 2.03 3.43
C ALA A 122 1.66 1.19 2.31
N GLN A 123 0.37 0.94 2.41
CA GLN A 123 -0.39 0.32 1.34
C GLN A 123 -1.82 0.84 1.29
N GLY A 124 -2.44 0.62 0.14
CA GLY A 124 -3.86 0.81 -0.11
C GLY A 124 -4.25 0.07 -1.39
N TYR A 125 -5.40 0.44 -1.93
CA TYR A 125 -5.85 -0.01 -3.23
C TYR A 125 -6.54 1.16 -3.95
N VAL A 126 -6.51 1.11 -5.27
CA VAL A 126 -7.22 2.05 -6.14
C VAL A 126 -8.27 1.29 -6.93
N TYR A 127 -9.42 1.91 -7.13
CA TYR A 127 -10.50 1.38 -7.95
C TYR A 127 -10.55 2.12 -9.27
N GLN A 128 -10.89 1.40 -10.34
CA GLN A 128 -11.29 2.01 -11.60
C GLN A 128 -12.61 2.76 -11.40
N GLY A 129 -12.53 4.10 -11.38
CA GLY A 129 -13.67 5.00 -11.27
C GLY A 129 -13.55 6.14 -12.27
N GLY A 130 -14.43 6.17 -13.28
CA GLY A 130 -14.38 7.18 -14.33
C GLY A 130 -13.43 6.81 -15.48
N LEU A 131 -12.61 7.77 -15.91
CA LEU A 131 -11.67 7.62 -17.03
C LEU A 131 -10.46 6.76 -16.64
N GLU A 132 -9.81 6.18 -17.65
CA GLU A 132 -8.60 5.37 -17.50
C GLU A 132 -7.37 6.27 -17.28
N GLY A 133 -6.37 5.80 -16.55
CA GLY A 133 -5.14 6.54 -16.28
C GLY A 133 -4.23 5.88 -15.25
N ASP A 134 -3.13 6.57 -14.91
CA ASP A 134 -2.06 6.04 -14.07
C ASP A 134 -2.23 6.56 -12.64
N ALA A 135 -2.86 5.74 -11.80
CA ALA A 135 -3.05 6.08 -10.40
C ALA A 135 -1.71 6.00 -9.67
N MET A 136 -1.36 7.04 -8.90
CA MET A 136 -0.16 7.05 -8.07
C MET A 136 -0.50 7.15 -6.59
N MET A 137 0.30 6.50 -5.76
CA MET A 137 0.34 6.79 -4.33
C MET A 137 1.79 6.86 -3.83
N GLY A 138 2.03 7.61 -2.76
CA GLY A 138 3.37 7.83 -2.22
C GLY A 138 3.39 8.25 -0.77
N LEU A 139 4.56 8.14 -0.15
CA LEU A 139 4.82 8.68 1.17
C LEU A 139 5.32 10.12 1.07
N TYR A 140 4.71 11.00 1.85
CA TYR A 140 5.10 12.39 2.00
C TYR A 140 5.56 12.61 3.44
N PHE A 141 6.73 13.23 3.58
CA PHE A 141 7.39 13.52 4.84
C PHE A 141 7.35 15.02 5.06
N ASP A 142 6.67 15.49 6.09
CA ASP A 142 6.42 16.91 6.33
C ASP A 142 5.86 17.64 5.08
N GLY A 143 4.96 16.96 4.38
CA GLY A 143 4.28 17.47 3.18
C GLY A 143 5.10 17.39 1.89
N GLN A 144 6.28 16.75 1.91
CA GLN A 144 7.14 16.64 0.73
C GLN A 144 7.45 15.19 0.36
N HIS A 145 7.46 14.90 -0.95
CA HIS A 145 8.03 13.66 -1.45
C HIS A 145 9.55 13.81 -1.55
N LEU A 146 10.31 13.01 -0.79
CA LEU A 146 11.77 13.14 -0.67
C LEU A 146 12.57 12.56 -1.86
N GLY A 147 11.88 12.07 -2.90
CA GLY A 147 12.49 11.47 -4.08
C GLY A 147 12.81 9.98 -3.91
N ASN A 148 13.09 9.29 -5.02
CA ASN A 148 13.21 7.83 -5.10
C ASN A 148 14.39 7.23 -4.31
N ASN A 149 15.34 8.06 -3.87
CA ASN A 149 16.42 7.66 -2.98
C ASN A 149 15.96 7.51 -1.51
N ALA A 150 14.82 8.08 -1.15
CA ALA A 150 14.28 8.10 0.21
C ALA A 150 12.86 7.50 0.30
N SER A 151 12.06 7.59 -0.76
CA SER A 151 10.67 7.11 -0.79
C SER A 151 10.29 6.71 -2.20
N MET A 152 9.60 5.59 -2.36
CA MET A 152 9.10 5.18 -3.67
C MET A 152 7.69 5.73 -3.94
N TRP A 153 7.41 6.02 -5.21
CA TRP A 153 6.03 6.02 -5.70
C TRP A 153 5.63 4.61 -6.12
N THR A 154 4.37 4.29 -5.88
CA THR A 154 3.69 3.15 -6.50
C THR A 154 2.75 3.70 -7.56
N VAL A 155 2.81 3.11 -8.75
CA VAL A 155 2.01 3.49 -9.92
C VAL A 155 1.42 2.22 -10.48
N ASN A 156 0.11 2.24 -10.75
CA ASN A 156 -0.60 1.14 -11.40
C ASN A 156 -1.47 1.71 -12.52
N ASP A 157 -1.51 0.99 -13.64
CA ASP A 157 -2.35 1.33 -14.79
C ASP A 157 -3.79 0.95 -14.50
N ILE A 158 -4.66 1.95 -14.38
CA ILE A 158 -6.10 1.74 -14.19
C ILE A 158 -6.77 1.81 -15.56
N PHE A 159 -6.77 0.66 -16.22
CA PHE A 159 -7.24 0.48 -17.59
C PHE A 159 -8.12 -0.77 -17.70
N ARG A 160 -9.12 -0.78 -18.59
CA ARG A 160 -10.00 -1.95 -18.81
C ARG A 160 -9.26 -3.23 -19.25
N GLY A 161 -8.03 -3.11 -19.75
CA GLY A 161 -7.15 -4.23 -20.07
C GLY A 161 -6.20 -4.66 -18.93
N ALA A 162 -6.22 -3.98 -17.79
CA ALA A 162 -5.32 -4.18 -16.65
C ALA A 162 -6.11 -4.57 -15.38
N GLU A 163 -5.93 -3.88 -14.25
CA GLU A 163 -6.64 -4.07 -12.98
C GLU A 163 -7.87 -3.16 -12.86
N LEU A 164 -8.99 -3.70 -12.37
CA LEU A 164 -10.13 -2.90 -11.90
C LEU A 164 -9.96 -2.44 -10.45
N VAL A 165 -9.20 -3.22 -9.69
CA VAL A 165 -8.74 -2.90 -8.33
C VAL A 165 -7.26 -3.25 -8.27
N ALA A 166 -6.41 -2.24 -8.09
CA ALA A 166 -4.97 -2.41 -8.10
C ALA A 166 -4.39 -2.14 -6.69
N PRO A 167 -3.57 -3.06 -6.14
CA PRO A 167 -2.92 -2.85 -4.85
C PRO A 167 -1.79 -1.84 -4.99
N MET A 168 -1.80 -0.82 -4.13
CA MET A 168 -0.78 0.21 -4.06
C MET A 168 0.08 -0.05 -2.82
N TYR A 169 1.39 -0.15 -2.95
CA TYR A 169 2.27 -0.32 -1.79
C TYR A 169 3.58 0.42 -1.98
N THR A 170 4.07 1.02 -0.91
CA THR A 170 5.32 1.77 -0.93
C THR A 170 6.07 1.65 0.40
N HIS A 171 7.36 1.95 0.34
CA HIS A 171 8.21 2.10 1.50
C HIS A 171 9.04 3.37 1.38
N GLY A 172 9.48 3.88 2.53
CA GLY A 172 10.35 5.03 2.61
C GLY A 172 11.15 5.05 3.90
N PHE A 173 12.17 5.89 3.90
CA PHE A 173 13.11 6.08 4.98
C PHE A 173 13.43 7.57 5.11
N ALA A 174 13.26 8.12 6.31
CA ALA A 174 13.58 9.52 6.57
C ALA A 174 14.03 9.74 8.02
N SER A 175 14.82 10.79 8.23
CA SER A 175 15.21 11.30 9.56
C SER A 175 14.78 12.75 9.67
N GLY A 176 14.59 13.27 10.89
CA GLY A 176 14.25 14.68 11.08
C GLY A 176 12.79 15.03 10.82
N VAL A 177 11.92 14.04 10.61
CA VAL A 177 10.52 14.23 10.18
C VAL A 177 9.56 14.25 11.36
N ARG A 178 8.49 15.04 11.25
CA ARG A 178 7.45 15.13 12.28
C ARG A 178 6.14 14.47 11.87
N THR A 179 5.90 14.42 10.57
CA THR A 179 4.69 13.88 9.97
C THR A 179 5.02 13.02 8.76
N ILE A 180 4.25 11.96 8.62
CA ILE A 180 4.30 11.09 7.44
C ILE A 180 2.87 10.87 6.97
N SER A 181 2.60 11.13 5.71
CA SER A 181 1.32 10.85 5.09
C SER A 181 1.47 9.92 3.90
N PHE A 182 0.46 9.07 3.72
CA PHE A 182 0.29 8.29 2.49
C PHE A 182 -0.75 9.01 1.65
N ASP A 183 -0.32 9.46 0.48
CA ASP A 183 -1.09 10.39 -0.35
C ASP A 183 -1.45 9.75 -1.67
N ALA A 184 -2.64 10.07 -2.16
CA ALA A 184 -3.01 9.84 -3.55
C ALA A 184 -2.49 10.99 -4.42
N SER A 185 -2.06 10.66 -5.63
CA SER A 185 -1.55 11.58 -6.65
C SER A 185 -1.81 10.99 -8.04
N ALA A 186 -1.41 11.70 -9.10
CA ALA A 186 -1.47 11.20 -10.46
C ALA A 186 -0.26 11.68 -11.28
N LEU A 187 0.18 10.85 -12.23
CA LEU A 187 1.09 11.30 -13.30
C LEU A 187 0.28 12.13 -14.30
N PRO A 188 0.83 13.25 -14.80
CA PRO A 188 0.16 14.09 -15.80
C PRO A 188 0.22 13.53 -17.23
#